data_AF-A0A7Y0N1A0-F1
#
_entry.id   AF-A0A7Y0N1A0-F1
#
_cell.length_a   1.000
_cell.length_b   1.000
_cell.length_c   1.000
_cell.angle_alpha   90.00
_cell.angle_beta   90.00
_cell.angle_gamma   90.00
#
_symmetry.space_group_name_H-M   'P 1'
#
loop_
_entity.id
_entity.type
_entity.pdbx_description
1 polymer ?
#
loop_
_entity_poly.entity_id
_entity_poly.type
_entity_poly.pdbx_seq_one_letter_code
_entity_poly.pdbx_strand_id
1 'polypeptide(L)'
;FLCPTNERISGDVNPDYQGTYVFNNDFAALMVDSPDAPESNNPLFKTQGVRGLSRVICFSPDHSKTLPELPVDNIRGVIDTWNDQIEELGKDYIWVQAFENKGETMGCSQPHPHGQIWANSFLPNEIERKEHNLKAYYQEHGSNLLVDYVQAELKDGSRIVVETEHWLAVVPYWAAWPFETMLLPKTHIRRMSELSGEQRDDLARAIKKLTSRYDNLFQCSFPYSMGWHYA
;
A
#
# COMPACT_ATOMS: atom_id res chain seq x y z
N PHE A 1 -4.57 1.57 22.08
CA PHE A 1 -3.90 0.30 21.75
C PHE A 1 -2.63 0.48 20.94
N LEU A 2 -2.58 1.39 19.96
CA LEU A 2 -1.42 1.50 19.05
C LEU A 2 -0.30 2.46 19.52
N CYS A 3 -0.55 3.32 20.51
CA CYS A 3 0.43 4.28 21.01
C CYS A 3 1.64 3.60 21.69
N PRO A 4 2.81 4.27 21.76
CA PRO A 4 3.97 3.77 22.49
C PRO A 4 3.64 3.50 23.96
N THR A 5 4.24 2.47 24.55
CA THR A 5 4.05 2.06 25.97
C THR A 5 2.65 1.60 26.37
N ASN A 6 1.66 1.70 25.48
CA ASN A 6 0.32 1.19 25.75
C ASN A 6 0.29 -0.34 25.64
N GLU A 7 -0.55 -0.95 26.46
CA GLU A 7 -0.95 -2.35 26.33
C GLU A 7 -1.89 -2.53 25.12
N ARG A 8 -1.65 -3.58 24.34
CA ARG A 8 -2.51 -4.05 23.25
C ARG A 8 -3.61 -4.95 23.80
N ILE A 9 -4.58 -5.25 22.96
CA ILE A 9 -5.70 -6.13 23.34
C ILE A 9 -5.26 -7.57 23.62
N SER A 10 -4.13 -8.00 23.06
CA SER A 10 -3.48 -9.27 23.35
C SER A 10 -2.78 -9.33 24.72
N GLY A 11 -2.62 -8.20 25.41
CA GLY A 11 -1.83 -8.07 26.65
C GLY A 11 -0.35 -7.71 26.41
N ASP A 12 0.11 -7.67 25.16
CA ASP A 12 1.45 -7.22 24.82
C ASP A 12 1.62 -5.71 25.03
N VAL A 13 2.78 -5.26 25.51
CA VAL A 13 3.09 -3.83 25.68
C VAL A 13 3.89 -3.32 24.48
N ASN A 14 3.42 -2.25 23.84
CA ASN A 14 4.18 -1.62 22.77
C ASN A 14 5.47 -1.00 23.31
N PRO A 15 6.60 -1.08 22.58
CA PRO A 15 7.81 -0.39 22.96
C PRO A 15 7.60 1.13 22.95
N ASP A 16 8.53 1.87 23.56
CA ASP A 16 8.61 3.34 23.46
C ASP A 16 9.21 3.76 22.09
N TYR A 17 8.53 3.39 21.01
CA TYR A 17 8.99 3.63 19.64
C TYR A 17 8.92 5.10 19.27
N GLN A 18 9.94 5.60 18.55
CA GLN A 18 10.04 7.02 18.16
C GLN A 18 9.78 7.27 16.67
N GLY A 19 9.62 6.21 15.88
CA GLY A 19 9.37 6.26 14.44
C GLY A 19 8.23 5.33 14.06
N THR A 20 8.43 4.53 13.01
CA THR A 20 7.50 3.46 12.67
C THR A 20 7.61 2.31 13.67
N TYR A 21 6.51 1.58 13.85
CA TYR A 21 6.50 0.36 14.64
C TYR A 21 5.65 -0.70 13.96
N VAL A 22 6.20 -1.91 13.85
CA VAL A 22 5.53 -3.04 13.20
C VAL A 22 5.37 -4.18 14.19
N PHE A 23 4.18 -4.78 14.21
CA PHE A 23 3.88 -5.95 15.01
C PHE A 23 2.86 -6.85 14.30
N ASN A 24 2.78 -8.12 14.69
CA ASN A 24 1.79 -9.05 14.16
C ASN A 24 0.38 -8.62 14.62
N ASN A 25 -0.59 -8.65 13.71
CA ASN A 25 -1.95 -8.25 14.03
C ASN A 25 -2.56 -9.22 15.06
N ASP A 26 -3.06 -8.69 16.17
CA ASP A 26 -3.70 -9.47 17.24
C ASP A 26 -4.95 -10.25 16.74
N PHE A 27 -5.55 -9.80 15.65
CA PHE A 27 -6.67 -10.44 14.95
C PHE A 27 -6.33 -10.67 13.46
N ALA A 28 -5.27 -11.44 13.20
CA ALA A 28 -4.83 -11.72 11.83
C ALA A 28 -5.92 -12.42 11.00
N ALA A 29 -6.09 -11.95 9.75
CA ALA A 29 -7.02 -12.57 8.80
C ALA A 29 -6.48 -13.88 8.21
N LEU A 30 -5.16 -14.06 8.27
CA LEU A 30 -4.43 -15.21 7.75
C LEU A 30 -3.46 -15.72 8.82
N MET A 31 -3.40 -17.04 8.97
CA MET A 31 -2.50 -17.70 9.90
C MET A 31 -1.49 -18.57 9.13
N VAL A 32 -0.26 -18.62 9.63
CA VAL A 32 0.85 -19.36 9.01
C VAL A 32 0.58 -20.87 9.00
N ASP A 33 -0.12 -21.36 10.01
CA ASP A 33 -0.42 -22.76 10.27
C ASP A 33 -1.85 -23.17 9.87
N SER A 34 -2.54 -22.34 9.06
CA SER A 34 -3.87 -22.69 8.56
C SER A 34 -3.84 -24.06 7.85
N PRO A 35 -4.80 -24.96 8.14
CA PRO A 35 -4.85 -26.26 7.50
C PRO A 35 -5.19 -26.12 6.01
N ASP A 36 -4.79 -27.12 5.22
CA ASP A 36 -5.24 -27.18 3.83
C ASP A 36 -6.76 -27.37 3.76
N ALA A 37 -7.38 -26.79 2.73
CA ALA A 37 -8.78 -27.02 2.47
C ALA A 37 -9.00 -28.46 1.99
N PRO A 38 -10.17 -29.07 2.30
CA PRO A 38 -10.49 -30.39 1.78
C PRO A 38 -10.51 -30.39 0.25
N GLU A 39 -9.93 -31.43 -0.36
CA GLU A 39 -10.04 -31.62 -1.80
C GLU A 39 -11.51 -31.82 -2.19
N SER A 40 -11.95 -31.09 -3.21
CA SER A 40 -13.30 -31.18 -3.78
C SER A 40 -13.20 -31.39 -5.28
N ASN A 41 -13.77 -32.51 -5.76
CA ASN A 41 -13.92 -32.78 -7.20
C ASN A 41 -15.19 -32.13 -7.78
N ASN A 42 -15.91 -31.32 -6.99
CA ASN A 42 -17.12 -30.67 -7.45
C ASN A 42 -16.77 -29.49 -8.38
N PRO A 43 -17.29 -29.44 -9.62
CA PRO A 43 -16.97 -28.37 -10.55
C PRO A 43 -17.52 -26.99 -10.15
N LEU A 44 -18.52 -26.95 -9.27
CA LEU A 44 -19.22 -25.72 -8.83
C LEU A 44 -18.66 -25.16 -7.52
N PHE A 45 -18.22 -26.01 -6.61
CA PHE A 45 -17.78 -25.62 -5.26
C PHE A 45 -16.30 -25.88 -5.07
N LYS A 46 -15.50 -24.88 -5.40
CA LYS A 46 -14.04 -24.90 -5.27
C LYS A 46 -13.64 -24.12 -4.02
N THR A 47 -12.77 -24.73 -3.22
CA THR A 47 -12.17 -24.13 -2.03
C THR A 47 -10.68 -24.36 -2.09
N GLN A 48 -9.91 -23.41 -1.57
CA GLN A 48 -8.46 -23.52 -1.48
C GLN A 48 -8.03 -23.15 -0.05
N GLY A 49 -7.09 -23.91 0.51
CA GLY A 49 -6.45 -23.57 1.76
C GLY A 49 -5.50 -22.41 1.54
N VAL A 50 -5.60 -21.38 2.37
CA VAL A 50 -4.75 -20.19 2.28
C VAL A 50 -3.99 -20.02 3.58
N ARG A 51 -2.71 -19.68 3.45
CA ARG A 51 -1.83 -19.35 4.57
C ARG A 51 -1.29 -17.94 4.36
N GLY A 52 -0.92 -17.30 5.45
CA GLY A 52 -0.43 -15.94 5.38
C GLY A 52 -0.07 -15.38 6.73
N LEU A 53 0.24 -14.09 6.71
CA LEU A 53 0.57 -13.31 7.89
C LEU A 53 -0.03 -11.92 7.74
N SER A 54 -0.58 -11.38 8.84
CA SER A 54 -1.02 -9.99 8.91
C SER A 54 -0.17 -9.23 9.92
N ARG A 55 0.40 -8.10 9.49
CA ARG A 55 1.11 -7.15 10.36
C ARG A 55 0.41 -5.79 10.33
N VAL A 56 0.56 -5.05 11.41
CA VAL A 56 0.15 -3.63 11.54
C VAL A 56 1.42 -2.79 11.56
N ILE A 57 1.40 -1.66 10.84
CA ILE A 57 2.46 -0.65 10.85
C ILE A 57 1.91 0.66 11.40
N CYS A 58 2.34 1.07 12.59
CA CYS A 58 2.14 2.44 13.08
C CYS A 58 3.09 3.38 12.33
N PHE A 59 2.57 4.51 11.82
CA PHE A 59 3.39 5.43 11.03
C PHE A 59 4.29 6.33 11.87
N SER A 60 3.87 6.66 13.09
CA SER A 60 4.63 7.49 14.03
C SER A 60 4.08 7.31 15.46
N PRO A 61 4.80 7.72 16.51
CA PRO A 61 4.25 7.72 17.87
C PRO A 61 3.12 8.74 18.08
N ASP A 62 3.03 9.76 17.23
CA ASP A 62 2.04 10.83 17.33
C ASP A 62 0.67 10.35 16.82
N HIS A 63 -0.22 10.04 17.76
CA HIS A 63 -1.58 9.59 17.48
C HIS A 63 -2.42 10.61 16.69
N SER A 64 -2.03 11.88 16.71
CA SER A 64 -2.83 12.96 16.12
C SER A 64 -2.48 13.31 14.67
N LYS A 65 -1.37 12.80 14.13
CA LYS A 65 -0.84 13.23 12.83
C LYS A 65 -0.93 12.17 11.75
N THR A 66 -1.78 12.42 10.78
CA THR A 66 -1.92 11.59 9.57
C THR A 66 -0.78 11.87 8.58
N LEU A 67 -0.64 11.06 7.52
CA LEU A 67 0.40 11.22 6.50
C LEU A 67 0.63 12.68 6.00
N PRO A 68 -0.40 13.49 5.67
CA PRO A 68 -0.17 14.88 5.24
C PRO A 68 0.44 15.78 6.31
N GLU A 69 0.30 15.44 7.59
CA GLU A 69 0.75 16.23 8.74
C GLU A 69 2.13 15.82 9.24
N LEU A 70 2.60 14.63 8.86
CA LEU A 70 3.94 14.14 9.20
C LEU A 70 5.05 14.94 8.48
N PRO A 71 6.22 15.15 9.12
CA PRO A 71 7.42 15.60 8.42
C PRO A 71 7.75 14.66 7.25
N VAL A 72 8.35 15.19 6.18
CA VAL A 72 8.72 14.39 4.99
C VAL A 72 9.64 13.23 5.38
N ASP A 73 10.58 13.45 6.30
CA ASP A 73 11.49 12.41 6.79
C ASP A 73 10.77 11.25 7.49
N ASN A 74 9.67 11.53 8.20
CA ASN A 74 8.85 10.50 8.81
C ASN A 74 8.08 9.69 7.76
N ILE A 75 7.56 10.34 6.71
CA ILE A 75 6.92 9.65 5.57
C ILE A 75 7.94 8.79 4.84
N ARG A 76 9.18 9.28 4.69
CA ARG A 76 10.30 8.49 4.16
C ARG A 76 10.57 7.26 5.02
N GLY A 77 10.56 7.38 6.35
CA GLY A 77 10.64 6.24 7.26
C GLY A 77 9.52 5.21 7.09
N VAL A 78 8.29 5.67 6.82
CA VAL A 78 7.16 4.78 6.47
C VAL A 78 7.44 4.03 5.16
N ILE A 79 7.94 4.71 4.13
CA ILE A 79 8.31 4.08 2.85
C ILE A 79 9.40 3.03 3.03
N ASP A 80 10.45 3.35 3.79
CA ASP A 80 11.51 2.38 4.08
C ASP A 80 10.96 1.17 4.85
N THR A 81 10.06 1.40 5.80
CA THR A 81 9.40 0.31 6.54
C THR A 81 8.54 -0.56 5.62
N TRP A 82 7.77 0.02 4.68
CA TRP A 82 7.03 -0.78 3.69
C TRP A 82 7.98 -1.63 2.84
N ASN A 83 9.06 -1.05 2.34
CA ASN A 83 10.07 -1.78 1.58
C ASN A 83 10.64 -2.96 2.40
N ASP A 84 11.07 -2.72 3.64
CA ASP A 84 11.67 -3.74 4.47
C ASP A 84 10.71 -4.90 4.74
N GLN A 85 9.43 -4.59 5.00
CA GLN A 85 8.41 -5.60 5.24
C GLN A 85 8.02 -6.38 3.98
N ILE A 86 7.95 -5.72 2.82
CA ILE A 86 7.71 -6.37 1.53
C ILE A 86 8.84 -7.34 1.19
N GLU A 87 10.10 -6.92 1.36
CA GLU A 87 11.26 -7.76 1.05
C GLU A 87 11.52 -8.86 2.09
N GLU A 88 11.20 -8.62 3.36
CA GLU A 88 11.27 -9.65 4.40
C GLU A 88 10.26 -10.76 4.11
N LEU A 89 8.98 -10.41 3.99
CA LEU A 89 7.89 -11.38 3.82
C LEU A 89 7.88 -11.99 2.40
N GLY A 90 8.38 -11.26 1.40
CA GLY A 90 8.48 -11.75 0.02
C GLY A 90 9.44 -12.93 -0.17
N LYS A 91 10.24 -13.28 0.85
CA LYS A 91 11.07 -14.50 0.85
C LYS A 91 10.25 -15.77 1.07
N ASP A 92 9.15 -15.66 1.83
CA ASP A 92 8.35 -16.79 2.28
C ASP A 92 6.95 -16.82 1.63
N TYR A 93 6.47 -15.69 1.12
CA TYR A 93 5.12 -15.52 0.58
C TYR A 93 5.14 -15.06 -0.88
N ILE A 94 4.11 -15.47 -1.65
CA ILE A 94 3.98 -15.16 -3.08
C ILE A 94 3.63 -13.68 -3.29
N TRP A 95 2.78 -13.13 -2.43
CA TRP A 95 2.35 -11.74 -2.52
C TRP A 95 2.32 -11.05 -1.17
N VAL A 96 2.86 -9.82 -1.10
CA VAL A 96 2.85 -9.00 0.12
C VAL A 96 2.10 -7.70 -0.16
N GLN A 97 0.86 -7.60 0.32
CA GLN A 97 0.04 -6.42 0.13
C GLN A 97 0.27 -5.44 1.28
N ALA A 98 0.98 -4.33 1.02
CA ALA A 98 0.99 -3.16 1.89
C ALA A 98 -0.19 -2.23 1.54
N PHE A 99 -0.97 -1.82 2.53
CA PHE A 99 -2.15 -0.97 2.35
C PHE A 99 -2.47 -0.14 3.59
N GLU A 100 -3.29 0.90 3.44
CA GLU A 100 -3.82 1.73 4.53
C GLU A 100 -5.33 1.90 4.34
N ASN A 101 -6.08 1.85 5.44
CA ASN A 101 -7.47 2.28 5.50
C ASN A 101 -7.56 3.48 6.46
N LYS A 102 -7.78 4.68 5.92
CA LYS A 102 -7.89 5.93 6.69
C LYS A 102 -9.35 6.34 6.87
N GLY A 103 -9.71 6.64 8.12
CA GLY A 103 -11.02 7.17 8.49
C GLY A 103 -12.07 6.10 8.78
N GLU A 104 -12.99 6.41 9.68
CA GLU A 104 -14.06 5.51 10.13
C GLU A 104 -14.96 5.05 8.96
N THR A 105 -15.22 5.94 8.00
CA THR A 105 -16.02 5.64 6.80
C THR A 105 -15.41 4.52 5.93
N MET A 106 -14.10 4.28 6.03
CA MET A 106 -13.39 3.19 5.32
C MET A 106 -13.25 1.92 6.17
N GLY A 107 -13.95 1.84 7.31
CA GLY A 107 -13.89 0.69 8.22
C GLY A 107 -12.64 0.66 9.10
N CYS A 108 -11.95 1.79 9.26
CA CYS A 108 -10.81 1.89 10.18
C CYS A 108 -11.30 1.84 11.63
N SER A 109 -10.99 0.75 12.33
CA SER A 109 -11.43 0.50 13.71
C SER A 109 -10.54 1.14 14.78
N GLN A 110 -9.38 1.68 14.38
CA GLN A 110 -8.42 2.32 15.28
C GLN A 110 -7.99 3.70 14.76
N PRO A 111 -8.14 4.78 15.55
CA PRO A 111 -7.89 6.13 15.06
C PRO A 111 -6.40 6.49 14.93
N HIS A 112 -5.50 5.70 15.52
CA HIS A 112 -4.06 5.96 15.40
C HIS A 112 -3.61 5.75 13.94
N PRO A 113 -2.83 6.65 13.33
CA PRO A 113 -2.35 6.53 11.95
C PRO A 113 -1.53 5.25 11.73
N HIS A 114 -2.07 4.32 10.95
CA HIS A 114 -1.44 3.03 10.70
C HIS A 114 -1.82 2.46 9.32
N GLY A 115 -0.94 1.61 8.81
CA GLY A 115 -1.22 0.74 7.68
C GLY A 115 -1.23 -0.72 8.11
N GLN A 116 -1.43 -1.59 7.14
CA GLN A 116 -1.42 -3.04 7.29
C GLN A 116 -0.60 -3.68 6.17
N ILE A 117 -0.04 -4.84 6.49
CA ILE A 117 0.71 -5.66 5.55
C ILE A 117 0.15 -7.07 5.63
N TRP A 118 -0.40 -7.56 4.54
CA TRP A 118 -0.91 -8.93 4.43
C TRP A 118 -0.07 -9.72 3.43
N ALA A 119 0.63 -10.72 3.93
CA ALA A 119 1.40 -11.65 3.12
C ALA A 119 0.58 -12.92 2.85
N ASN A 120 0.55 -13.35 1.59
CA ASN A 120 -0.33 -14.40 1.09
C ASN A 120 0.49 -15.50 0.42
N SER A 121 0.14 -16.76 0.69
CA SER A 121 0.67 -17.93 -0.01
C SER A 121 0.09 -18.14 -1.41
N PHE A 122 -0.67 -17.17 -1.92
CA PHE A 122 -1.36 -17.19 -3.21
C PHE A 122 -1.37 -15.78 -3.81
N LEU A 123 -1.61 -15.68 -5.11
CA LEU A 123 -1.75 -14.41 -5.80
C LEU A 123 -3.21 -13.92 -5.69
N PRO A 124 -3.48 -12.73 -5.12
CA PRO A 124 -4.85 -12.23 -5.06
C PRO A 124 -5.43 -11.92 -6.45
N ASN A 125 -6.75 -12.05 -6.60
CA ASN A 125 -7.47 -11.90 -7.88
C ASN A 125 -7.09 -10.64 -8.66
N GLU A 126 -7.00 -9.50 -7.97
CA GLU A 126 -6.68 -8.22 -8.60
C GLU A 126 -5.25 -8.16 -9.14
N ILE A 127 -4.32 -8.86 -8.47
CA ILE A 127 -2.93 -8.94 -8.89
C ILE A 127 -2.79 -9.91 -10.05
N GLU A 128 -3.43 -11.08 -9.98
CA GLU A 128 -3.45 -12.06 -11.08
C GLU A 128 -4.01 -11.44 -12.37
N ARG A 129 -5.12 -10.69 -12.26
CA ARG A 129 -5.71 -9.99 -13.41
C ARG A 129 -4.78 -8.90 -13.95
N LYS A 130 -4.12 -8.14 -13.08
CA LYS A 130 -3.16 -7.10 -13.51
C LYS A 130 -1.95 -7.73 -14.21
N GLU A 131 -1.35 -8.78 -13.64
CA GLU A 131 -0.25 -9.56 -14.22
C GLU A 131 -0.59 -9.99 -15.65
N HIS A 132 -1.77 -10.60 -15.84
CA HIS A 132 -2.24 -11.07 -17.15
C HIS A 132 -2.30 -9.93 -18.18
N ASN A 133 -2.95 -8.81 -17.83
CA ASN A 133 -3.16 -7.70 -18.75
C ASN A 133 -1.86 -6.92 -19.04
N LEU A 134 -1.03 -6.68 -18.04
CA LEU A 134 0.27 -6.01 -18.20
C LEU A 134 1.20 -6.84 -19.09
N LYS A 135 1.21 -8.16 -18.91
CA LYS A 135 1.96 -9.09 -19.76
C LYS A 135 1.45 -9.11 -21.19
N ALA A 136 0.13 -9.16 -21.39
CA ALA A 136 -0.47 -9.12 -22.72
C ALA A 136 -0.09 -7.84 -23.48
N TYR A 137 -0.19 -6.67 -22.83
CA TYR A 137 0.25 -5.41 -23.40
C TYR A 137 1.74 -5.42 -23.76
N TYR A 138 2.59 -5.90 -22.85
CA TYR A 138 4.03 -5.98 -23.12
C TYR A 138 4.35 -6.89 -24.32
N GLN A 139 3.64 -8.01 -24.46
CA GLN A 139 3.80 -8.92 -25.60
C GLN A 139 3.35 -8.29 -26.93
N GLU A 140 2.34 -7.44 -26.90
CA GLU A 140 1.80 -6.77 -28.09
C GLU A 140 2.64 -5.54 -28.49
N HIS A 141 3.03 -4.71 -27.52
CA HIS A 141 3.65 -3.40 -27.78
C HIS A 141 5.16 -3.35 -27.54
N GLY A 142 5.73 -4.33 -26.83
CA GLY A 142 7.16 -4.36 -26.48
C GLY A 142 7.57 -3.33 -25.42
N SER A 143 6.61 -2.71 -24.74
CA SER A 143 6.81 -1.66 -23.74
C SER A 143 5.94 -1.89 -22.50
N ASN A 144 6.28 -1.21 -21.38
CA ASN A 144 5.50 -1.32 -20.15
C ASN A 144 4.28 -0.40 -20.22
N LEU A 145 3.08 -0.98 -20.07
CA LEU A 145 1.80 -0.26 -20.15
C LEU A 145 1.75 0.98 -19.26
N LEU A 146 2.16 0.86 -17.99
CA LEU A 146 2.04 1.96 -17.03
C LEU A 146 3.06 3.06 -17.27
N VAL A 147 4.25 2.71 -17.80
CA VAL A 147 5.23 3.72 -18.23
C VAL A 147 4.71 4.49 -19.44
N ASP A 148 4.18 3.80 -20.44
CA ASP A 148 3.56 4.44 -21.62
C ASP A 148 2.38 5.33 -21.21
N TYR A 149 1.55 4.85 -20.27
CA TYR A 149 0.44 5.60 -19.71
C TYR A 149 0.91 6.87 -18.99
N VAL A 150 1.97 6.80 -18.19
CA VAL A 150 2.58 7.98 -17.56
C VAL A 150 3.04 8.98 -18.61
N GLN A 151 3.68 8.55 -19.70
CA GLN A 151 4.09 9.46 -20.78
C GLN A 151 2.90 10.11 -21.49
N ALA A 152 1.81 9.36 -21.69
CA ALA A 152 0.59 9.90 -22.27
C ALA A 152 -0.05 10.96 -21.34
N GLU A 153 -0.13 10.69 -20.04
CA GLU A 153 -0.65 11.65 -19.05
C GLU A 153 0.21 12.90 -18.92
N LEU A 154 1.55 12.78 -18.98
CA LEU A 154 2.47 13.93 -18.98
C LEU A 154 2.28 14.83 -20.20
N LYS A 155 1.92 14.25 -21.35
CA LYS A 155 1.66 15.01 -22.58
C LYS A 155 0.29 15.69 -22.58
N ASP A 156 -0.72 15.04 -22.02
CA ASP A 156 -2.09 15.55 -21.92
C ASP A 156 -2.21 16.61 -20.82
N GLY A 157 -1.78 16.27 -19.60
CA GLY A 157 -1.80 17.15 -18.43
C GLY A 157 -3.16 17.30 -17.75
N SER A 158 -4.28 16.97 -18.41
CA SER A 158 -5.62 17.27 -17.90
C SER A 158 -6.01 16.54 -16.61
N ARG A 159 -5.36 15.41 -16.30
CA ARG A 159 -5.66 14.58 -15.13
C ARG A 159 -4.54 14.56 -14.07
N ILE A 160 -3.50 15.36 -14.26
CA ILE A 160 -2.38 15.45 -13.30
C ILE A 160 -2.83 16.16 -12.02
N VAL A 161 -2.62 15.50 -10.88
CA VAL A 161 -2.92 16.04 -9.54
C VAL A 161 -1.63 16.46 -8.82
N VAL A 162 -0.60 15.61 -8.88
CA VAL A 162 0.73 15.89 -8.33
C VAL A 162 1.78 15.45 -9.33
N GLU A 163 2.76 16.31 -9.54
CA GLU A 163 3.96 15.98 -10.28
C GLU A 163 5.18 16.39 -9.46
N THR A 164 6.13 15.46 -9.31
CA THR A 164 7.44 15.69 -8.71
C THR A 164 8.53 15.23 -9.69
N GLU A 165 9.79 15.20 -9.26
CA GLU A 165 10.90 14.83 -10.14
C GLU A 165 10.77 13.38 -10.64
N HIS A 166 10.43 12.46 -9.76
CA HIS A 166 10.38 11.03 -10.06
C HIS A 166 8.98 10.42 -10.07
N TRP A 167 7.95 11.15 -9.60
CA TRP A 167 6.60 10.62 -9.42
C TRP A 167 5.52 11.46 -10.08
N LEU A 168 4.45 10.77 -10.48
CA LEU A 168 3.24 11.36 -11.03
C LEU A 168 2.02 10.77 -10.34
N ALA A 169 1.16 11.62 -9.79
CA ALA A 169 -0.17 11.24 -9.34
C ALA A 169 -1.21 11.82 -10.31
N VAL A 170 -2.05 10.96 -10.86
CA VAL A 170 -3.15 11.34 -11.77
C VAL A 170 -4.48 10.84 -11.24
N VAL A 171 -5.57 11.46 -11.65
CA VAL A 171 -6.88 10.79 -11.68
C VAL A 171 -6.83 9.84 -12.88
N PRO A 172 -6.77 8.50 -12.69
CA PRO A 172 -6.61 7.61 -13.83
C PRO A 172 -7.80 7.76 -14.78
N TYR A 173 -7.56 7.61 -16.09
CA TYR A 173 -8.61 7.75 -17.11
C TYR A 173 -9.81 6.81 -16.85
N TRP A 174 -9.55 5.68 -16.20
CA TRP A 174 -10.53 4.66 -15.83
C TRP A 174 -10.91 4.70 -14.33
N ALA A 175 -10.75 5.84 -13.65
CA ALA A 175 -11.11 6.01 -12.24
C ALA A 175 -12.54 5.49 -11.94
N ALA A 176 -12.67 4.70 -10.87
CA ALA A 176 -13.93 4.19 -10.37
C ALA A 176 -14.49 5.06 -9.24
N TRP A 177 -13.62 5.63 -8.40
CA TRP A 177 -14.02 6.51 -7.30
C TRP A 177 -13.97 8.00 -7.69
N PRO A 178 -14.82 8.87 -7.09
CA PRO A 178 -14.95 10.27 -7.51
C PRO A 178 -13.65 11.07 -7.56
N PHE A 179 -12.74 10.78 -6.62
CA PHE A 179 -11.43 11.41 -6.55
C PHE A 179 -10.32 10.37 -6.52
N GLU A 180 -10.50 9.22 -7.19
CA GLU A 180 -9.46 8.20 -7.27
C GLU A 180 -8.16 8.77 -7.84
N THR A 181 -7.02 8.39 -7.27
CA THR A 181 -5.72 8.71 -7.85
C THR A 181 -4.83 7.50 -7.95
N MET A 182 -4.03 7.46 -9.01
CA MET A 182 -2.96 6.49 -9.22
C MET A 182 -1.62 7.22 -9.14
N LEU A 183 -0.76 6.81 -8.20
CA LEU A 183 0.59 7.36 -8.00
C LEU A 183 1.61 6.39 -8.62
N LEU A 184 2.37 6.84 -9.60
CA LEU A 184 3.29 6.02 -10.39
C LEU A 184 4.68 6.67 -10.49
N PRO A 185 5.75 5.86 -10.59
CA PRO A 185 7.06 6.38 -10.95
C PRO A 185 7.09 6.79 -12.43
N LYS A 186 7.86 7.82 -12.75
CA LYS A 186 8.07 8.28 -14.14
C LYS A 186 8.99 7.36 -14.96
N THR A 187 9.70 6.48 -14.28
CA THR A 187 10.61 5.49 -14.86
C THR A 187 10.15 4.08 -14.53
N HIS A 188 10.58 3.09 -15.32
CA HIS A 188 10.27 1.69 -15.06
C HIS A 188 10.94 1.21 -13.77
N ILE A 189 10.13 0.76 -12.81
CA ILE A 189 10.54 0.24 -11.50
C ILE A 189 9.61 -0.92 -11.17
N ARG A 190 10.17 -2.11 -10.92
CA ARG A 190 9.36 -3.33 -10.70
C ARG A 190 8.90 -3.45 -9.26
N ARG A 191 9.71 -2.98 -8.31
CA ARG A 191 9.46 -3.15 -6.87
C ARG A 191 10.11 -2.04 -6.04
N MET A 192 9.64 -1.84 -4.81
CA MET A 192 10.17 -0.81 -3.90
C MET A 192 11.68 -0.93 -3.62
N SER A 193 12.22 -2.15 -3.62
CA SER A 193 13.65 -2.40 -3.41
C SER A 193 14.54 -1.84 -4.52
N GLU A 194 13.98 -1.59 -5.70
CA GLU A 194 14.70 -0.99 -6.83
C GLU A 194 14.73 0.55 -6.77
N LEU A 195 13.97 1.18 -5.86
CA LEU A 195 13.96 2.63 -5.70
C LEU A 195 15.30 3.13 -5.17
N SER A 196 15.89 4.12 -5.85
CA SER A 196 17.04 4.88 -5.34
C SER A 196 16.65 5.71 -4.11
N GLY A 197 17.64 6.16 -3.33
CA GLY A 197 17.40 7.06 -2.20
C GLY A 197 16.64 8.33 -2.62
N GLU A 198 17.04 8.94 -3.73
CA GLU A 198 16.38 10.13 -4.29
C GLU A 198 14.93 9.86 -4.69
N GLN A 199 14.66 8.71 -5.30
CA GLN A 199 13.30 8.31 -5.67
C GLN A 199 12.41 8.07 -4.44
N ARG A 200 12.96 7.52 -3.35
CA ARG A 200 12.24 7.33 -2.08
C ARG A 200 11.97 8.67 -1.38
N ASP A 201 12.94 9.57 -1.35
CA ASP A 201 12.77 10.91 -0.80
C ASP A 201 11.73 11.71 -1.59
N ASP A 202 11.74 11.58 -2.92
CA ASP A 202 10.75 12.22 -3.77
C ASP A 202 9.37 11.58 -3.65
N LEU A 203 9.29 10.27 -3.40
CA LEU A 203 8.03 9.59 -3.09
C LEU A 203 7.39 10.16 -1.82
N ALA A 204 8.19 10.38 -0.77
CA ALA A 204 7.69 10.97 0.47
C ALA A 204 7.08 12.36 0.23
N ARG A 205 7.72 13.17 -0.62
CA ARG A 205 7.19 14.48 -1.04
C ARG A 205 5.91 14.33 -1.87
N ALA A 206 5.85 13.38 -2.81
CA ALA A 206 4.67 13.13 -3.63
C ALA A 206 3.47 12.70 -2.78
N ILE A 207 3.66 11.76 -1.84
CA ILE A 207 2.64 11.32 -0.89
C ILE A 207 2.15 12.51 -0.05
N LYS A 208 3.06 13.29 0.55
CA LYS A 208 2.68 14.45 1.37
C LYS A 208 1.85 15.45 0.58
N LYS A 209 2.27 15.80 -0.65
CA LYS A 209 1.54 16.71 -1.53
C LYS A 209 0.15 16.16 -1.89
N LEU A 210 0.07 14.88 -2.23
CA LEU A 210 -1.17 14.23 -2.64
C LEU A 210 -2.18 14.17 -1.50
N THR A 211 -1.78 13.67 -0.34
CA THR A 211 -2.67 13.56 0.83
C THR A 211 -3.04 14.94 1.39
N SER A 212 -2.15 15.94 1.28
CA SER A 212 -2.51 17.32 1.66
C SER A 212 -3.56 17.91 0.73
N ARG A 213 -3.53 17.59 -0.57
CA ARG A 213 -4.57 18.03 -1.52
C ARG A 213 -5.91 17.39 -1.20
N TYR A 214 -5.91 16.11 -0.84
CA TYR A 214 -7.13 15.42 -0.40
C TYR A 214 -7.75 16.09 0.84
N ASP A 215 -6.97 16.33 1.89
CA ASP A 215 -7.50 16.95 3.11
C ASP A 215 -7.99 18.38 2.85
N ASN A 216 -7.29 19.13 1.98
CA ASN A 216 -7.68 20.48 1.60
C ASN A 216 -8.92 20.55 0.71
N LEU A 217 -9.30 19.48 0.00
CA LEU A 217 -10.44 19.47 -0.92
C LEU A 217 -11.76 19.82 -0.20
N PHE A 218 -11.93 19.30 1.02
CA PHE A 218 -13.10 19.54 1.86
C PHE A 218 -12.76 20.13 3.24
N GLN A 219 -11.50 20.51 3.46
CA GLN A 219 -11.00 21.06 4.72
C GLN A 219 -11.26 20.10 5.90
N CYS A 220 -11.03 18.81 5.69
CA CYS A 220 -11.21 17.76 6.68
C CYS A 220 -10.22 16.62 6.45
N SER A 221 -10.06 15.72 7.45
CA SER A 221 -9.28 14.50 7.25
C SER A 221 -9.97 13.59 6.22
N PHE A 222 -9.43 13.54 5.01
CA PHE A 222 -10.03 12.84 3.89
C PHE A 222 -9.91 11.31 4.06
N PRO A 223 -11.00 10.55 3.99
CA PRO A 223 -10.98 9.09 4.09
C PRO A 223 -10.55 8.43 2.77
N TYR A 224 -9.76 7.36 2.84
CA TYR A 224 -9.39 6.56 1.67
C TYR A 224 -8.92 5.15 2.05
N SER A 225 -8.91 4.27 1.06
CA SER A 225 -8.12 3.04 1.07
C SER A 225 -7.05 3.14 0.00
N MET A 226 -5.80 2.85 0.34
CA MET A 226 -4.69 2.87 -0.60
C MET A 226 -3.84 1.62 -0.45
N GLY A 227 -3.10 1.24 -1.49
CA GLY A 227 -2.18 0.12 -1.41
C GLY A 227 -1.17 0.11 -2.56
N TRP A 228 -0.12 -0.68 -2.38
CA TRP A 228 0.97 -0.80 -3.33
C TRP A 228 0.82 -2.05 -4.19
N HIS A 229 0.99 -1.88 -5.50
CA HIS A 229 1.06 -2.96 -6.47
C HIS A 229 2.40 -2.85 -7.18
N TYR A 230 3.07 -3.97 -7.38
CA TYR A 230 4.42 -4.07 -7.94
C TYR A 230 4.53 -5.40 -8.72
N ALA A 231 5.31 -5.43 -9.80
CA ALA A 231 5.51 -6.61 -10.65
C ALA A 231 6.82 -6.49 -11.43
#